data_AF-A0A261S3J9-F1
#
_entry.id   AF-A0A261S3J9-F1
#
_cell.length_a   1.000
_cell.length_b   1.000
_cell.length_c   1.000
_cell.angle_alpha   90.00
_cell.angle_beta   90.00
_cell.angle_gamma   90.00
#
_symmetry.space_group_name_H-M   'P 1'
#
loop_
_entity.id
_entity.type
_entity.pdbx_description
1 polymer ?
#
loop_
_entity_poly.entity_id
_entity_poly.type
_entity_poly.pdbx_seq_one_letter_code
_entity_poly.pdbx_strand_id
1 'polypeptide(L)'
;MAKYAMLKPRAVVAQPRRAIAPSPSEQRMTGRKLQARRLRLWSACPYCANCGKLTEFPQGFELDHKVPLHQGGADTDDNCQILCAGADGCHAAKTADDLGHRQKR
;
A
#
# COMPACT_ATOMS: atom_id res chain seq x y z
N MET A 1 -59.57 14.69 39.10
CA MET A 1 -58.10 14.52 39.05
C MET A 1 -57.73 13.92 37.69
N ALA A 2 -57.25 14.73 36.74
CA ALA A 2 -56.92 14.26 35.40
C ALA A 2 -55.51 13.64 35.38
N LYS A 3 -55.40 12.41 34.87
CA LYS A 3 -54.12 11.70 34.72
C LYS A 3 -53.48 12.08 33.38
N TYR A 4 -52.29 12.65 33.41
CA TYR A 4 -51.49 12.88 32.20
C TYR A 4 -50.87 11.57 31.72
N ALA A 5 -51.06 11.24 30.43
CA ALA A 5 -50.42 10.09 29.79
C ALA A 5 -49.06 10.52 29.20
N MET A 6 -47.98 9.83 29.58
CA MET A 6 -46.64 10.10 29.03
C MET A 6 -46.52 9.54 27.61
N LEU A 7 -46.02 10.35 26.67
CA LEU A 7 -45.64 9.89 25.33
C LEU A 7 -44.40 8.99 25.41
N LYS A 8 -44.49 7.81 24.81
CA LYS A 8 -43.35 6.88 24.69
C LYS A 8 -42.32 7.45 23.69
N PRO A 9 -41.02 7.46 24.02
CA PRO A 9 -40.01 7.86 23.05
C PRO A 9 -39.93 6.81 21.95
N ARG A 10 -40.31 7.19 20.73
CA ARG A 10 -40.21 6.33 19.55
C ARG A 10 -38.82 6.52 18.94
N ALA A 11 -37.79 6.00 19.63
CA ALA A 11 -36.44 5.97 19.08
C ALA A 11 -36.41 4.96 17.92
N VAL A 12 -36.27 5.46 16.69
CA VAL A 12 -36.02 4.62 15.52
C VAL A 12 -34.54 4.30 15.52
N VAL A 13 -34.18 3.02 15.71
CA VAL A 13 -32.79 2.56 15.61
C VAL A 13 -32.31 2.81 14.18
N ALA A 14 -31.34 3.71 14.01
CA ALA A 14 -30.70 3.93 12.73
C ALA A 14 -29.98 2.65 12.28
N GLN A 15 -30.27 2.17 11.08
CA GLN A 15 -29.60 1.01 10.52
C GLN A 15 -28.12 1.34 10.27
N PRO A 16 -27.18 0.42 10.56
CA PRO A 16 -25.77 0.65 10.25
C PRO A 16 -25.62 0.77 8.74
N ARG A 17 -24.93 1.83 8.29
CA ARG A 17 -24.54 1.96 6.88
C ARG A 17 -23.69 0.74 6.54
N ARG A 18 -24.05 0.02 5.46
CA ARG A 18 -23.25 -1.11 4.96
C ARG A 18 -21.82 -0.62 4.73
N ALA A 19 -20.85 -1.23 5.40
CA ALA A 19 -19.45 -0.91 5.20
C ALA A 19 -19.05 -1.26 3.76
N ILE A 20 -18.41 -0.32 3.08
CA ILE A 20 -17.82 -0.53 1.76
C ILE A 20 -16.63 -1.47 1.96
N ALA A 21 -16.46 -2.47 1.09
CA ALA A 21 -15.31 -3.37 1.16
C ALA A 21 -14.01 -2.56 0.99
N PRO A 22 -12.96 -2.84 1.80
CA PRO A 22 -11.70 -2.12 1.71
C PRO A 22 -11.06 -2.34 0.33
N SER A 23 -10.57 -1.25 -0.24
CA SER A 23 -9.80 -1.24 -1.49
C SER A 23 -8.51 -2.06 -1.35
N PRO A 24 -7.94 -2.58 -2.46
CA PRO A 24 -6.65 -3.28 -2.43
C PRO A 24 -5.52 -2.47 -1.78
N SER A 25 -5.55 -1.15 -1.94
CA SER A 25 -4.62 -0.22 -1.28
C SER A 25 -4.76 -0.20 0.24
N GLU A 26 -5.98 -0.32 0.78
CA GLU A 26 -6.23 -0.36 2.23
C GLU A 26 -5.84 -1.71 2.85
N GLN A 27 -5.75 -2.76 2.03
CA GLN A 27 -5.32 -4.09 2.46
C GLN A 27 -3.79 -4.29 2.43
N ARG A 28 -3.03 -3.26 2.02
CA ARG A 28 -1.57 -3.35 1.87
C ARG A 28 -0.89 -3.79 3.17
N MET A 29 0.10 -4.66 3.05
CA MET A 29 0.91 -5.10 4.19
C MET A 29 1.69 -3.94 4.84
N THR A 30 1.59 -3.79 6.16
CA THR A 30 2.29 -2.75 6.93
C THR A 30 3.04 -3.31 8.15
N GLY A 31 3.82 -2.45 8.82
CA GLY A 31 4.46 -2.75 10.11
C GLY A 31 5.48 -3.89 10.08
N ARG A 32 5.51 -4.71 11.14
CA ARG A 32 6.48 -5.82 11.30
C ARG A 32 6.45 -6.82 10.14
N LYS A 33 5.26 -7.12 9.61
CA LYS A 33 5.11 -8.05 8.47
C LYS A 33 5.81 -7.51 7.23
N LEU A 34 5.64 -6.22 6.94
CA LEU A 34 6.32 -5.55 5.83
C LEU A 34 7.85 -5.56 6.01
N GLN A 35 8.34 -5.29 7.23
CA GLN A 35 9.79 -5.30 7.50
C GLN A 35 10.39 -6.72 7.33
N ALA A 36 9.70 -7.75 7.81
CA ALA A 36 10.12 -9.14 7.60
C ALA A 36 10.14 -9.50 6.11
N ARG A 37 9.15 -9.03 5.34
CA ARG A 37 9.10 -9.21 3.89
C ARG A 37 10.24 -8.48 3.17
N ARG A 38 10.53 -7.22 3.54
CA ARG A 38 11.67 -6.44 3.02
C ARG A 38 12.98 -7.20 3.23
N LEU A 39 13.23 -7.68 4.44
CA LEU A 39 14.42 -8.46 4.76
C LEU A 39 14.50 -9.74 3.93
N ARG A 40 13.43 -10.54 3.88
CA ARG A 40 13.42 -11.82 3.17
C ARG A 40 13.70 -11.66 1.67
N LEU A 41 13.03 -10.71 1.01
CA LEU A 41 13.22 -10.48 -0.43
C LEU A 41 14.62 -9.92 -0.72
N TRP A 42 15.12 -9.01 0.13
CA TRP A 42 16.46 -8.47 -0.02
C TRP A 42 17.54 -9.53 0.21
N SER A 43 17.40 -10.39 1.22
CA SER A 43 18.33 -11.48 1.48
C SER A 43 18.35 -12.52 0.35
N ALA A 44 17.24 -12.69 -0.39
CA ALA A 44 17.19 -13.59 -1.53
C ALA A 44 17.87 -13.00 -2.78
N CYS A 45 17.67 -11.71 -3.05
CA CYS A 45 18.30 -11.01 -4.16
C CYS A 45 18.49 -9.52 -3.83
N PRO A 46 19.67 -9.10 -3.33
CA PRO A 46 19.88 -7.73 -2.85
C PRO A 46 20.14 -6.71 -3.97
N TYR A 47 19.90 -7.09 -5.23
CA TYR A 47 20.19 -6.27 -6.40
C TYR A 47 18.93 -5.58 -6.92
N CYS A 48 19.09 -4.36 -7.43
CA CYS A 48 18.02 -3.63 -8.10
C CYS A 48 17.56 -4.40 -9.35
N ALA A 49 16.26 -4.69 -9.46
CA ALA A 49 15.70 -5.43 -10.59
C ALA A 49 15.83 -4.71 -11.93
N ASN A 50 15.99 -3.38 -11.93
CA ASN A 50 16.12 -2.58 -13.14
C ASN A 50 17.59 -2.37 -13.57
N CYS A 51 18.46 -1.90 -12.66
CA CYS A 51 19.84 -1.57 -13.00
C CYS A 51 20.89 -2.60 -12.56
N GLY A 52 20.51 -3.63 -11.81
CA GLY A 52 21.42 -4.68 -11.33
C GLY A 52 22.39 -4.24 -10.22
N LYS A 53 22.34 -2.99 -9.75
CA LYS A 53 23.23 -2.51 -8.66
C LYS A 53 22.86 -3.17 -7.34
N LEU A 54 23.88 -3.53 -6.54
CA LEU A 54 23.67 -3.96 -5.15
C LEU A 54 23.05 -2.83 -4.33
N THR A 55 21.99 -3.14 -3.59
CA THR A 55 21.27 -2.18 -2.75
C THR A 55 21.61 -2.38 -1.29
N GLU A 56 21.73 -1.27 -0.55
CA GLU A 56 22.03 -1.29 0.88
C GLU A 56 20.75 -1.57 1.69
N PHE A 57 20.85 -2.41 2.72
CA PHE A 57 19.75 -2.62 3.65
C PHE A 57 19.90 -1.71 4.89
N PRO A 58 18.81 -1.11 5.43
CA PRO A 58 17.43 -1.17 4.93
C PRO A 58 17.00 0.01 4.04
N GLN A 59 17.81 1.07 3.91
CA GLN A 59 17.41 2.32 3.24
C GLN A 59 17.83 2.45 1.77
N GLY A 60 18.72 1.60 1.26
CA GLY A 60 19.24 1.69 -0.12
C GLY A 60 18.28 1.19 -1.20
N PHE A 61 17.09 0.74 -0.82
CA PHE A 61 16.07 0.26 -1.75
C PHE A 61 14.65 0.55 -1.27
N GLU A 62 13.74 0.53 -2.22
CA GLU A 62 12.31 0.39 -1.97
C GLU A 62 11.79 -0.93 -2.53
N LEU A 63 10.84 -1.50 -1.79
CA LEU A 63 10.12 -2.69 -2.21
C LEU A 63 8.85 -2.25 -2.95
N ASP A 64 8.89 -2.36 -4.27
CA ASP A 64 7.88 -1.82 -5.16
C ASP A 64 7.15 -2.90 -5.93
N HIS A 65 5.93 -2.61 -6.37
CA HIS A 65 5.11 -3.53 -7.14
C HIS A 65 5.43 -3.41 -8.64
N LYS A 66 5.67 -4.54 -9.33
CA LYS A 66 5.86 -4.59 -10.79
C LYS A 66 4.63 -4.07 -11.52
N VAL A 67 3.46 -4.59 -11.13
CA VAL A 67 2.16 -4.03 -11.51
C VAL A 67 1.60 -3.26 -10.32
N PRO A 68 1.35 -1.95 -10.43
CA PRO A 68 0.82 -1.14 -9.33
C PRO A 68 -0.53 -1.66 -8.81
N LEU A 69 -0.77 -1.57 -7.49
CA LEU A 69 -2.01 -2.02 -6.86
C LEU A 69 -3.27 -1.34 -7.46
N HIS A 70 -3.17 -0.06 -7.81
CA HIS A 70 -4.29 0.69 -8.40
C HIS A 70 -4.62 0.26 -9.84
N GLN A 71 -3.70 -0.45 -10.52
CA GLN A 71 -3.91 -1.04 -11.85
C GLN A 71 -4.31 -2.53 -11.77
N GLY A 72 -4.66 -3.03 -10.57
CA GLY A 72 -5.05 -4.42 -10.35
C GLY A 72 -3.89 -5.36 -10.01
N GLY A 73 -2.70 -4.82 -9.71
CA GLY A 73 -1.59 -5.62 -9.21
C GLY A 73 -1.88 -6.29 -7.87
N ALA A 74 -1.39 -7.52 -7.67
CA ALA A 74 -1.54 -8.25 -6.42
C ALA A 74 -0.44 -7.87 -5.40
N ASP A 75 -0.74 -7.85 -4.10
CA ASP A 75 0.26 -7.64 -3.05
C ASP A 75 0.98 -8.96 -2.69
N THR A 76 1.65 -9.56 -3.69
CA THR A 76 2.38 -10.84 -3.57
C THR A 76 3.87 -10.64 -3.83
N ASP A 77 4.70 -11.54 -3.30
CA ASP A 77 6.17 -11.46 -3.47
C ASP A 77 6.59 -11.48 -4.92
N ASP A 78 5.90 -12.25 -5.76
CA ASP A 78 6.19 -12.34 -7.19
C ASP A 78 5.95 -11.03 -7.93
N ASN A 79 4.96 -10.26 -7.46
CA ASN A 79 4.68 -8.91 -7.95
C ASN A 79 5.56 -7.85 -7.26
N CYS A 80 6.39 -8.21 -6.29
CA CYS A 80 7.34 -7.27 -5.69
C CYS A 80 8.71 -7.35 -6.35
N GLN A 81 9.38 -6.21 -6.38
CA GLN A 81 10.75 -6.06 -6.86
C GLN A 81 11.51 -5.05 -6.01
N ILE A 82 12.81 -5.26 -5.89
CA ILE A 82 13.72 -4.35 -5.21
C ILE A 82 14.21 -3.33 -6.22
N LEU A 83 14.02 -2.05 -5.94
CA LEU A 83 14.51 -0.96 -6.75
C LEU A 83 15.38 -0.04 -5.91
N CYS A 84 16.51 0.40 -6.46
CA CYS A 84 17.36 1.35 -5.76
C CYS A 84 16.58 2.65 -5.45
N ALA A 85 16.73 3.10 -4.21
CA ALA A 85 16.14 4.33 -3.72
C ALA A 85 16.97 5.55 -4.15
N GLY A 86 16.44 6.76 -3.89
CA GLY A 86 17.06 8.04 -4.22
C GLY A 86 16.37 8.76 -5.38
N ALA A 87 16.70 10.05 -5.57
CA ALA A 87 16.11 10.89 -6.60
C ALA A 87 16.40 10.37 -8.02
N ASP A 88 17.64 9.90 -8.24
CA ASP A 88 18.08 9.26 -9.48
C ASP A 88 17.94 7.74 -9.44
N GLY A 89 17.24 7.21 -8.43
CA GLY A 89 17.00 5.79 -8.24
C GLY A 89 15.96 5.26 -9.22
N CYS A 90 16.05 3.97 -9.55
CA CYS A 90 15.09 3.31 -10.43
C CYS A 90 13.66 3.35 -9.86
N HIS A 91 13.51 3.40 -8.54
CA HIS A 91 12.19 3.55 -7.92
C HIS A 91 11.53 4.88 -8.26
N ALA A 92 12.29 5.98 -8.21
CA ALA A 92 11.77 7.31 -8.54
C ALA A 92 11.39 7.41 -10.02
N ALA A 93 12.22 6.83 -10.91
CA ALA A 93 11.92 6.75 -12.34
C ALA A 93 10.61 5.99 -12.60
N LYS A 94 10.46 4.78 -12.03
CA LYS A 94 9.22 4.00 -12.16
C LYS A 94 8.00 4.74 -11.61
N THR A 95 8.12 5.38 -10.45
CA THR A 95 7.02 6.16 -9.87
C THR A 95 6.59 7.30 -10.80
N ALA A 96 7.55 7.97 -11.44
CA ALA A 96 7.27 9.04 -12.40
C ALA A 96 6.53 8.49 -13.63
N ASP A 97 6.98 7.35 -14.16
CA ASP A 97 6.34 6.67 -15.30
C ASP A 97 4.92 6.19 -14.95
N ASP A 98 4.73 5.56 -13.78
CA ASP A 98 3.44 5.05 -13.30
C ASP A 98 2.40 6.17 -13.12
N LEU A 99 2.85 7.37 -12.72
CA LEU A 99 1.98 8.55 -12.55
C LEU A 99 1.84 9.39 -13.83
N GLY A 100 2.51 9.01 -14.93
CA GLY A 100 2.53 9.77 -16.18
C GLY A 100 3.28 11.10 -16.10
N HIS A 101 4.16 11.26 -15.11
CA HIS A 101 5.01 12.43 -14.96
C HIS A 101 6.35 12.20 -15.67
N ARG A 102 6.66 13.00 -16.69
CA ARG A 102 7.97 12.95 -17.34
C ARG A 102 9.02 13.52 -16.37
N GLN A 103 9.93 12.68 -15.89
CA GLN A 103 11.09 13.15 -15.12
C GLN A 103 11.83 14.21 -15.95
N LYS A 104 11.98 15.43 -15.40
CA LYS A 104 12.82 16.46 -16.02
C LYS A 104 14.27 15.98 -15.88
N ARG A 105 14.89 15.60 -16.99
CA ARG A 105 16.32 15.26 -17.09
C ARG A 105 17.17 16.50 -16.82
#